data_AF-A0A2E8E3V4-F1
#
_entry.id   AF-A0A2E8E3V4-F1
#
_cell.length_a   1.000
_cell.length_b   1.000
_cell.length_c   1.000
_cell.angle_alpha   90.00
_cell.angle_beta   90.00
_cell.angle_gamma   90.00
#
_symmetry.space_group_name_H-M   'P 1'
#
loop_
_entity.id
_entity.type
_entity.pdbx_description
1 polymer ?
#
loop_
_entity_poly.entity_id
_entity_poly.type
_entity_poly.pdbx_seq_one_letter_code
_entity_poly.pdbx_strand_id
1 'polypeptide(L)'
;MDVTVDGREVKGLFQATKQAFLYAIDRETGEPIWPIEERSVPASNVPGETLSLTQPFPIRPAPYDLQGRTEDHLIDYTPEIKEMARQVAAENNLFNGLFDPPTTIDDPAGPAWNCPGGGGGTNITGPAVGDPVQGIVFVSSQSNCFRLQVMPGVDSPLDELDQSGTTHTDWAAVSTTVRGSIEQFTIDGLPIWKGLVGRITAIDVNTGDHLWAVPYADASEAQQDRIRNHPLVQGLEGVEINRGRGGNTAMVVTPTMLVAGGLSADNRPMLYAYDKQTGERVGGVEIPGVTRYGMSSWTHEGRQYIIVQLSEGLAAVALPVEGGAPDRH
;
A
#
# COMPACT_ATOMS: atom_id res chain seq x y z
N MET A 1 14.57 -13.81 -7.14
CA MET A 1 15.89 -13.80 -6.48
C MET A 1 16.07 -15.14 -5.80
N ASP A 2 17.32 -15.59 -5.64
CA ASP A 2 17.59 -16.86 -4.95
C ASP A 2 17.65 -16.60 -3.44
N VAL A 3 17.08 -17.51 -2.66
CA VAL A 3 16.92 -17.37 -1.20
C VAL A 3 17.23 -18.68 -0.50
N THR A 4 17.52 -18.63 0.79
CA THR A 4 17.67 -19.82 1.62
C THR A 4 16.49 -19.93 2.58
N VAL A 5 15.63 -20.94 2.40
CA VAL A 5 14.47 -21.19 3.25
C VAL A 5 14.66 -22.53 3.93
N ASP A 6 14.61 -22.55 5.26
CA ASP A 6 14.84 -23.75 6.08
C ASP A 6 16.14 -24.50 5.74
N GLY A 7 17.20 -23.75 5.39
CA GLY A 7 18.50 -24.28 5.00
C GLY A 7 18.59 -24.81 3.57
N ARG A 8 17.52 -24.70 2.77
CA ARG A 8 17.50 -25.08 1.35
C ARG A 8 17.57 -23.84 0.46
N GLU A 9 18.44 -23.90 -0.55
CA GLU A 9 18.46 -22.88 -1.61
C GLU A 9 17.24 -23.06 -2.52
N VAL A 10 16.52 -21.96 -2.75
CA VAL A 10 15.29 -21.91 -3.54
C VAL A 10 15.42 -20.81 -4.59
N LYS A 11 15.06 -21.15 -5.83
CA LYS A 11 15.02 -20.18 -6.93
C LYS A 11 13.72 -19.37 -6.87
N GLY A 12 13.65 -18.42 -5.94
CA GLY A 12 12.42 -17.67 -5.66
C GLY A 12 11.96 -16.69 -6.75
N LEU A 13 10.64 -16.63 -6.92
CA LEU A 13 9.87 -15.55 -7.53
C LEU A 13 8.96 -14.96 -6.45
N PHE A 14 9.01 -13.64 -6.29
CA PHE A 14 8.25 -12.91 -5.26
C PHE A 14 7.38 -11.84 -5.94
N GLN A 15 6.06 -12.00 -5.84
CA GLN A 15 5.10 -11.14 -6.54
C GLN A 15 4.23 -10.40 -5.52
N ALA A 16 4.48 -9.10 -5.37
CA ALA A 16 3.59 -8.20 -4.64
C ALA A 16 2.32 -7.95 -5.48
N THR A 17 1.16 -7.95 -4.83
CA THR A 17 -0.15 -7.89 -5.50
C THR A 17 -1.02 -6.73 -5.00
N LYS A 18 -2.07 -6.39 -5.74
CA LYS A 18 -3.07 -5.44 -5.25
C LYS A 18 -3.81 -5.95 -4.01
N GLN A 19 -3.81 -7.26 -3.78
CA GLN A 19 -4.40 -7.90 -2.59
C GLN A 19 -3.53 -7.76 -1.34
N ALA A 20 -2.42 -7.02 -1.37
CA ALA A 20 -1.52 -6.87 -0.23
C ALA A 20 -0.80 -8.14 0.25
N PHE A 21 -0.75 -9.17 -0.59
CA PHE A 21 0.06 -10.37 -0.41
C PHE A 21 1.35 -10.31 -1.22
N LEU A 22 2.43 -10.85 -0.65
CA LEU A 22 3.65 -11.20 -1.38
C LEU A 22 3.64 -12.71 -1.66
N TYR A 23 3.23 -13.10 -2.86
CA TYR A 23 3.28 -14.50 -3.26
C TYR A 23 4.73 -14.93 -3.46
N ALA A 24 5.10 -16.10 -2.93
CA ALA A 24 6.45 -16.64 -2.96
C ALA A 24 6.43 -18.04 -3.57
N ILE A 25 7.05 -18.21 -4.74
CA ILE A 25 6.99 -19.43 -5.56
C ILE A 25 8.42 -19.82 -5.98
N ASP A 26 8.73 -21.13 -5.98
CA ASP A 26 9.92 -21.64 -6.64
C ASP A 26 9.71 -21.54 -8.15
N ARG A 27 10.47 -20.67 -8.82
CA ARG A 27 10.27 -20.36 -10.23
C ARG A 27 10.66 -21.50 -11.18
N GLU A 28 11.36 -22.52 -10.70
CA GLU A 28 11.67 -23.70 -11.51
C GLU A 28 10.54 -24.73 -11.50
N THR A 29 9.88 -24.90 -10.36
CA THR A 29 8.85 -25.93 -10.18
C THR A 29 7.43 -25.37 -10.27
N GLY A 30 7.24 -24.09 -9.99
CA GLY A 30 5.94 -23.46 -9.81
C GLY A 30 5.30 -23.74 -8.44
N GLU A 31 5.98 -24.45 -7.55
CA GLU A 31 5.46 -24.79 -6.22
C GLU A 31 5.61 -23.61 -5.24
N PRO A 32 4.63 -23.39 -4.33
CA PRO A 32 4.75 -22.38 -3.29
C PRO A 32 5.96 -22.63 -2.38
N ILE A 33 6.69 -21.56 -2.02
CA ILE A 33 7.79 -21.63 -1.05
C ILE A 33 7.22 -21.88 0.36
N TRP A 34 6.12 -21.20 0.68
CA TRP A 34 5.34 -21.39 1.90
C TRP A 34 3.89 -21.71 1.57
N PRO A 35 3.11 -22.27 2.53
CA PRO A 35 1.74 -22.69 2.25
C PRO A 35 0.83 -21.55 1.76
N ILE A 36 -0.06 -21.90 0.84
CA ILE A 36 -1.16 -21.06 0.39
C ILE A 36 -2.44 -21.85 0.70
N GLU A 37 -3.26 -21.31 1.59
CA GLU A 37 -4.49 -21.98 2.03
C GLU A 37 -5.68 -21.55 1.18
N GLU A 38 -6.44 -22.51 0.68
CA GLU A 38 -7.76 -22.24 0.11
C GLU A 38 -8.76 -22.03 1.24
N ARG A 39 -9.34 -20.84 1.33
CA ARG A 39 -10.34 -20.51 2.35
C ARG A 39 -11.66 -20.11 1.70
N SER A 40 -12.77 -20.52 2.31
CA SER A 40 -14.10 -20.10 1.86
C SER A 40 -14.27 -18.59 1.97
N VAL A 41 -14.89 -17.99 0.96
CA VAL A 41 -15.20 -16.55 0.91
C VAL A 41 -16.68 -16.35 0.59
N PRO A 42 -17.25 -15.15 0.85
CA PRO A 42 -18.64 -14.88 0.51
C PRO A 42 -18.92 -15.09 -0.98
N ALA A 43 -20.05 -15.72 -1.29
CA ALA A 43 -20.52 -15.83 -2.66
C ALA A 43 -21.11 -14.50 -3.13
N SER A 44 -21.05 -14.24 -4.44
CA SER A 44 -21.69 -13.06 -5.02
C SER A 44 -23.20 -13.18 -5.03
N ASN A 45 -23.87 -12.05 -4.80
CA ASN A 45 -25.31 -11.89 -5.01
C ASN A 45 -25.62 -11.23 -6.36
N VAL A 46 -24.61 -10.90 -7.17
CA VAL A 46 -24.80 -10.33 -8.52
C VAL A 46 -25.38 -11.42 -9.44
N PRO A 47 -26.57 -11.20 -10.04
CA PRO A 47 -27.21 -12.21 -10.88
C PRO A 47 -26.33 -12.70 -12.05
N GLY A 48 -26.13 -14.02 -12.13
CA GLY A 48 -25.34 -14.65 -13.18
C GLY A 48 -23.83 -14.67 -12.91
N GLU A 49 -23.33 -13.96 -11.89
CA GLU A 49 -21.91 -13.99 -11.54
C GLU A 49 -21.56 -15.36 -10.93
N THR A 50 -20.48 -15.96 -11.43
CA THR A 50 -19.94 -17.21 -10.91
C THR A 50 -18.54 -16.97 -10.37
N LEU A 51 -18.41 -16.91 -9.04
CA LEU A 51 -17.12 -16.81 -8.34
C LEU A 51 -16.69 -18.17 -7.80
N SER A 52 -15.39 -18.35 -7.61
CA SER A 52 -14.87 -19.49 -6.85
C SER A 52 -15.38 -19.43 -5.40
N LEU A 53 -15.76 -20.60 -4.84
CA LEU A 53 -16.21 -20.71 -3.45
C LEU A 53 -15.07 -20.55 -2.44
N THR A 54 -13.83 -20.71 -2.90
CA THR A 54 -12.61 -20.50 -2.11
C THR A 54 -11.66 -19.55 -2.83
N GLN A 55 -10.80 -18.91 -2.05
CA GLN A 55 -9.71 -18.08 -2.55
C GLN A 55 -8.40 -18.47 -1.88
N PRO A 56 -7.25 -18.22 -2.55
CA PRO A 56 -5.94 -18.46 -1.98
C PRO A 56 -5.57 -17.41 -0.94
N PHE A 57 -5.06 -17.86 0.21
CA PHE A 57 -4.50 -17.04 1.27
C PHE A 57 -3.05 -17.50 1.55
N PRO A 58 -2.05 -16.83 0.97
CA PRO A 58 -0.66 -17.00 1.39
C PRO A 58 -0.54 -16.70 2.89
N ILE A 59 -0.03 -17.67 3.66
CA ILE A 59 0.12 -17.49 5.12
C ILE A 59 1.50 -16.94 5.50
N ARG A 60 2.46 -17.01 4.57
CA ARG A 60 3.81 -16.47 4.73
C ARG A 60 4.38 -15.99 3.38
N PRO A 61 4.98 -14.79 3.32
CA PRO A 61 5.01 -13.74 4.34
C PRO A 61 3.61 -13.31 4.79
N ALA A 62 3.50 -12.72 5.98
CA ALA A 62 2.25 -12.09 6.39
C ALA A 62 1.83 -10.99 5.38
N PRO A 63 0.52 -10.72 5.20
CA PRO A 63 0.06 -9.60 4.38
C PRO A 63 0.73 -8.29 4.82
N TYR A 64 1.26 -7.52 3.86
CA TYR A 64 1.95 -6.25 4.17
C TYR A 64 1.00 -5.06 4.30
N ASP A 65 -0.27 -5.27 4.00
CA ASP A 65 -1.34 -4.28 4.14
C ASP A 65 -2.69 -4.95 4.46
N LEU A 66 -3.75 -4.14 4.52
CA LEU A 66 -5.12 -4.53 4.88
C LEU A 66 -5.59 -5.78 4.16
N GLN A 67 -6.35 -6.62 4.87
CA GLN A 67 -7.04 -7.82 4.38
C GLN A 67 -8.51 -7.77 4.77
N GLY A 68 -9.18 -6.69 4.37
CA GLY A 68 -10.46 -6.27 4.94
C GLY A 68 -10.29 -5.20 6.02
N ARG A 69 -11.40 -4.89 6.70
CA ARG A 69 -11.44 -4.04 7.89
C ARG A 69 -12.22 -4.75 8.97
N THR A 70 -11.62 -4.76 10.16
CA THR A 70 -12.13 -5.41 11.38
C THR A 70 -11.94 -4.48 12.57
N GLU A 71 -12.51 -4.82 13.71
CA GLU A 71 -12.34 -4.04 14.95
C GLU A 71 -10.87 -3.89 15.38
N ASP A 72 -10.00 -4.85 15.04
CA ASP A 72 -8.57 -4.80 15.36
C ASP A 72 -7.83 -3.64 14.67
N HIS A 73 -8.44 -3.06 13.63
CA HIS A 73 -7.89 -1.91 12.91
C HIS A 73 -8.31 -0.57 13.50
N LEU A 74 -9.20 -0.56 14.49
CA LEU A 74 -9.64 0.67 15.15
C LEU A 74 -8.55 1.22 16.08
N ILE A 75 -8.53 2.54 16.25
CA ILE A 75 -7.73 3.16 17.32
C ILE A 75 -8.16 2.64 18.68
N ASP A 76 -7.18 2.38 19.52
CA ASP A 76 -7.37 1.77 20.85
C ASP A 76 -6.51 2.45 21.92
N TYR A 77 -6.24 3.76 21.76
CA TYR A 77 -5.45 4.55 22.70
C TYR A 77 -5.99 4.50 24.15
N THR A 78 -7.32 4.38 24.30
CA THR A 78 -7.99 3.99 25.55
C THR A 78 -9.20 3.09 25.24
N PRO A 79 -9.74 2.34 26.23
CA PRO A 79 -10.98 1.58 26.04
C PRO A 79 -12.17 2.45 25.59
N GLU A 80 -12.29 3.68 26.10
CA GLU A 80 -13.36 4.61 25.75
C GLU A 80 -13.22 5.08 24.29
N ILE A 81 -11.99 5.38 23.86
CA ILE A 81 -11.71 5.77 22.48
C ILE A 81 -11.98 4.61 21.53
N LYS A 82 -11.60 3.38 21.90
CA LYS A 82 -11.91 2.18 21.13
C LYS A 82 -13.40 2.01 20.93
N GLU A 83 -14.19 2.20 22.00
CA GLU A 83 -15.65 2.07 21.92
C GLU A 83 -16.28 3.17 21.04
N MET A 84 -15.82 4.42 21.15
CA MET A 84 -16.27 5.51 20.25
C MET A 84 -15.94 5.18 18.78
N ALA A 85 -14.73 4.70 18.50
CA ALA A 85 -14.32 4.30 17.15
C ALA A 85 -15.17 3.13 16.62
N ARG A 86 -15.46 2.15 17.48
CA ARG A 86 -16.31 0.99 17.16
C ARG A 86 -17.73 1.41 16.85
N GLN A 87 -18.30 2.37 17.60
CA GLN A 87 -19.63 2.91 17.34
C GLN A 87 -19.69 3.59 15.96
N VAL A 88 -18.75 4.48 15.66
CA VAL A 88 -18.67 5.13 14.33
C VAL A 88 -18.55 4.08 13.22
N ALA A 89 -17.70 3.06 13.40
CA ALA A 89 -17.53 2.01 12.39
C ALA A 89 -18.79 1.15 12.18
N ALA A 90 -19.48 0.79 13.27
CA ALA A 90 -20.71 0.00 13.23
C ALA A 90 -21.88 0.78 12.60
N GLU A 91 -22.08 2.04 13.00
CA GLU A 91 -23.16 2.90 12.48
C GLU A 91 -23.02 3.18 10.98
N ASN A 92 -21.80 3.10 10.44
CA ASN A 92 -21.51 3.38 9.04
C ASN A 92 -21.17 2.12 8.24
N ASN A 93 -21.33 0.91 8.81
CA ASN A 93 -21.06 -0.37 8.17
C ASN A 93 -19.65 -0.43 7.52
N LEU A 94 -18.61 -0.12 8.29
CA LEU A 94 -17.24 0.04 7.76
C LEU A 94 -16.36 -1.22 7.84
N PHE A 95 -16.91 -2.35 8.28
CA PHE A 95 -16.19 -3.61 8.33
C PHE A 95 -16.50 -4.46 7.10
N ASN A 96 -15.48 -5.15 6.60
CA ASN A 96 -15.57 -5.96 5.39
C ASN A 96 -14.47 -7.02 5.35
N GLY A 97 -14.71 -8.11 4.63
CA GLY A 97 -13.70 -9.10 4.25
C GLY A 97 -12.90 -8.66 3.01
N LEU A 98 -11.73 -9.26 2.81
CA LEU A 98 -10.88 -9.04 1.62
C LEU A 98 -11.63 -9.35 0.30
N PHE A 99 -12.43 -10.42 0.30
CA PHE A 99 -13.12 -10.95 -0.86
C PHE A 99 -14.63 -10.71 -0.81
N ASP A 100 -15.07 -9.64 -0.14
CA ASP A 100 -16.48 -9.26 -0.20
C ASP A 100 -16.83 -8.86 -1.65
N PRO A 101 -17.85 -9.49 -2.25
CA PRO A 101 -18.24 -9.21 -3.62
C PRO A 101 -18.87 -7.81 -3.74
N PRO A 102 -18.91 -7.22 -4.95
CA PRO A 102 -19.69 -6.01 -5.18
C PRO A 102 -21.17 -6.24 -4.90
N THR A 103 -21.87 -5.16 -4.58
CA THR A 103 -23.34 -5.13 -4.53
C THR A 103 -23.92 -4.55 -5.81
N THR A 104 -25.18 -4.86 -6.11
CA THR A 104 -25.89 -4.20 -7.21
C THR A 104 -26.33 -2.79 -6.81
N ILE A 105 -26.63 -1.93 -7.79
CA ILE A 105 -27.03 -0.53 -7.55
C ILE A 105 -28.35 -0.42 -6.75
N ASP A 106 -29.20 -1.44 -6.82
CA ASP A 106 -30.48 -1.56 -6.11
C ASP A 106 -30.37 -2.32 -4.77
N ASP A 107 -29.17 -2.75 -4.37
CA ASP A 107 -28.94 -3.43 -3.10
C ASP A 107 -29.21 -2.47 -1.91
N PRO A 108 -30.09 -2.82 -0.97
CA PRO A 108 -30.41 -1.97 0.18
C PRO A 108 -29.23 -1.75 1.14
N ALA A 109 -28.21 -2.60 1.13
CA ALA A 109 -26.97 -2.39 1.90
C ALA A 109 -26.09 -1.28 1.30
N GLY A 110 -26.38 -0.85 0.07
CA GLY A 110 -25.57 0.11 -0.66
C GLY A 110 -24.24 -0.49 -1.15
N PRO A 111 -23.24 0.35 -1.48
CA PRO A 111 -21.94 -0.11 -1.98
C PRO A 111 -21.21 -1.02 -1.01
N ALA A 112 -20.66 -2.12 -1.55
CA ALA A 112 -19.69 -2.95 -0.85
C ALA A 112 -18.40 -2.17 -0.58
N TRP A 113 -17.77 -2.42 0.56
CA TRP A 113 -16.41 -1.98 0.84
C TRP A 113 -15.43 -3.06 0.40
N ASN A 114 -14.34 -2.65 -0.25
CA ASN A 114 -13.19 -3.52 -0.44
C ASN A 114 -11.92 -2.83 0.06
N CYS A 115 -11.18 -3.57 0.88
CA CYS A 115 -9.96 -3.15 1.53
C CYS A 115 -8.95 -4.29 1.37
N PRO A 116 -7.91 -4.16 0.55
CA PRO A 116 -7.52 -2.97 -0.19
C PRO A 116 -8.48 -2.68 -1.36
N GLY A 117 -8.71 -1.40 -1.63
CA GLY A 117 -9.47 -0.93 -2.80
C GLY A 117 -8.62 -0.87 -4.08
N GLY A 118 -9.16 -0.38 -5.19
CA GLY A 118 -8.44 -0.31 -6.47
C GLY A 118 -7.11 0.50 -6.46
N GLY A 119 -6.96 1.42 -5.51
CA GLY A 119 -5.70 2.11 -5.23
C GLY A 119 -4.86 1.50 -4.11
N GLY A 120 -5.43 0.60 -3.32
CA GLY A 120 -4.82 -0.05 -2.16
C GLY A 120 -3.80 -1.14 -2.52
N GLY A 121 -3.06 -1.59 -1.52
CA GLY A 121 -1.99 -2.57 -1.71
C GLY A 121 -0.88 -2.00 -2.60
N THR A 122 -0.26 -2.86 -3.42
CA THR A 122 0.79 -2.43 -4.36
C THR A 122 0.19 -1.91 -5.67
N ASN A 123 0.71 -0.79 -6.17
CA ASN A 123 0.26 -0.20 -7.43
C ASN A 123 1.43 0.09 -8.37
N ILE A 124 1.14 0.27 -9.65
CA ILE A 124 2.13 0.49 -10.72
C ILE A 124 2.97 1.75 -10.50
N THR A 125 2.45 2.73 -9.75
CA THR A 125 3.14 3.98 -9.43
C THR A 125 4.20 3.85 -8.34
N GLY A 126 4.23 2.73 -7.62
CA GLY A 126 5.25 2.40 -6.63
C GLY A 126 5.50 0.90 -6.61
N PRO A 127 6.20 0.36 -7.62
CA PRO A 127 6.48 -1.06 -7.73
C PRO A 127 7.40 -1.52 -6.59
N ALA A 128 7.24 -2.78 -6.19
CA ALA A 128 8.16 -3.41 -5.25
C ALA A 128 9.58 -3.52 -5.84
N VAL A 129 10.59 -3.42 -4.97
CA VAL A 129 12.00 -3.58 -5.34
C VAL A 129 12.66 -4.63 -4.46
N GLY A 130 13.63 -5.35 -5.01
CA GLY A 130 14.32 -6.43 -4.31
C GLY A 130 15.80 -6.15 -4.11
N ASP A 131 16.32 -6.49 -2.94
CA ASP A 131 17.74 -6.68 -2.67
C ASP A 131 18.07 -8.18 -2.74
N PRO A 132 18.62 -8.67 -3.86
CA PRO A 132 18.98 -10.08 -3.99
C PRO A 132 20.22 -10.48 -3.18
N VAL A 133 21.00 -9.53 -2.65
CA VAL A 133 22.19 -9.81 -1.85
C VAL A 133 21.80 -10.09 -0.40
N GLN A 134 20.87 -9.29 0.14
CA GLN A 134 20.37 -9.48 1.50
C GLN A 134 19.13 -10.37 1.57
N GLY A 135 18.49 -10.66 0.43
CA GLY A 135 17.23 -11.40 0.39
C GLY A 135 16.09 -10.60 1.01
N ILE A 136 15.98 -9.31 0.67
CA ILE A 136 14.92 -8.43 1.19
C ILE A 136 14.07 -7.94 0.02
N VAL A 137 12.75 -7.96 0.18
CA VAL A 137 11.81 -7.28 -0.71
C VAL A 137 11.22 -6.08 0.00
N PHE A 138 11.27 -4.92 -0.65
CA PHE A 138 10.64 -3.69 -0.19
C PHE A 138 9.37 -3.44 -0.99
N VAL A 139 8.25 -3.30 -0.30
CA VAL A 139 6.93 -3.14 -0.92
C VAL A 139 6.33 -1.82 -0.48
N SER A 140 6.00 -0.95 -1.45
CA SER A 140 5.18 0.23 -1.18
C SER A 140 3.70 -0.14 -1.26
N SER A 141 2.93 0.25 -0.25
CA SER A 141 1.49 -0.01 -0.20
C SER A 141 0.71 1.13 0.46
N GLN A 142 -0.60 1.15 0.23
CA GLN A 142 -1.52 2.04 0.94
C GLN A 142 -2.77 1.31 1.43
N SER A 143 -3.22 1.68 2.63
CA SER A 143 -4.41 1.16 3.32
C SER A 143 -5.72 1.77 2.81
N ASN A 144 -5.77 2.09 1.52
CA ASN A 144 -6.95 2.67 0.90
C ASN A 144 -8.03 1.59 0.71
N CYS A 145 -9.27 1.97 0.96
CA CYS A 145 -10.46 1.18 0.66
C CYS A 145 -11.30 1.90 -0.38
N PHE A 146 -11.99 1.15 -1.22
CA PHE A 146 -12.94 1.72 -2.17
C PHE A 146 -14.34 1.15 -1.97
N ARG A 147 -15.30 1.82 -2.57
CA ARG A 147 -16.71 1.40 -2.57
C ARG A 147 -17.08 0.94 -3.96
N LEU A 148 -17.66 -0.25 -4.08
CA LEU A 148 -17.99 -0.83 -5.37
C LEU A 148 -19.48 -1.17 -5.46
N GLN A 149 -20.11 -0.73 -6.54
CA GLN A 149 -21.43 -1.18 -6.98
C GLN A 149 -21.38 -1.49 -8.47
N VAL A 150 -22.21 -2.43 -8.88
CA VAL A 150 -22.43 -2.77 -10.27
C VAL A 150 -23.87 -2.49 -10.70
N MET A 151 -24.05 -2.21 -11.98
CA MET A 151 -25.35 -2.07 -12.64
C MET A 151 -25.38 -2.93 -13.91
N PRO A 152 -26.57 -3.26 -14.46
CA PRO A 152 -26.64 -3.96 -15.73
C PRO A 152 -25.84 -3.20 -16.78
N GLY A 153 -24.95 -3.89 -17.50
CA GLY A 153 -24.03 -3.23 -18.44
C GLY A 153 -24.75 -2.50 -19.57
N VAL A 154 -25.95 -2.99 -19.96
CA VAL A 154 -26.86 -2.32 -20.91
C VAL A 154 -27.34 -0.95 -20.45
N ASP A 155 -27.38 -0.71 -19.14
CA ASP A 155 -27.78 0.57 -18.53
C ASP A 155 -26.57 1.47 -18.22
N SER A 156 -25.35 0.99 -18.49
CA SER A 156 -24.13 1.69 -18.15
C SER A 156 -23.99 2.96 -19.00
N PRO A 157 -23.82 4.15 -18.36
CA PRO A 157 -23.52 5.37 -19.10
C PRO A 157 -22.07 5.41 -19.60
N LEU A 158 -21.24 4.41 -19.26
CA LEU A 158 -19.84 4.32 -19.64
C LEU A 158 -19.63 3.70 -21.03
N ASP A 159 -20.69 3.25 -21.70
CA ASP A 159 -20.65 2.78 -23.09
C ASP A 159 -20.63 3.99 -24.05
N GLU A 160 -19.48 4.65 -24.14
CA GLU A 160 -19.25 5.80 -25.01
C GLU A 160 -18.76 5.36 -26.41
N LEU A 161 -19.15 6.11 -27.46
CA LEU A 161 -18.83 5.81 -28.87
C LEU A 161 -17.32 5.79 -29.20
N ASP A 162 -16.46 6.21 -28.28
CA ASP A 162 -15.01 6.19 -28.39
C ASP A 162 -14.38 4.86 -27.94
N GLN A 163 -15.17 3.96 -27.34
CA GLN A 163 -14.74 2.60 -27.07
C GLN A 163 -14.65 1.81 -28.39
N SER A 164 -13.43 1.49 -28.81
CA SER A 164 -13.15 0.73 -30.03
C SER A 164 -13.53 -0.77 -29.96
N GLY A 165 -14.23 -1.20 -28.90
CA GLY A 165 -14.62 -2.59 -28.65
C GLY A 165 -16.14 -2.80 -28.67
N THR A 166 -16.58 -4.00 -29.04
CA THR A 166 -18.00 -4.42 -29.08
C THR A 166 -18.38 -5.37 -27.93
N THR A 167 -17.50 -5.54 -26.94
CA THR A 167 -17.73 -6.47 -25.83
C THR A 167 -18.51 -5.76 -24.73
N HIS A 168 -19.82 -5.97 -24.72
CA HIS A 168 -20.66 -5.60 -23.60
C HIS A 168 -20.45 -6.59 -22.45
N THR A 169 -20.31 -6.07 -21.22
CA THR A 169 -20.35 -6.87 -19.99
C THR A 169 -21.81 -6.95 -19.51
N ASP A 170 -22.21 -8.08 -18.90
CA ASP A 170 -23.55 -8.19 -18.29
C ASP A 170 -23.72 -7.21 -17.12
N TRP A 171 -22.61 -6.95 -16.41
CA TRP A 171 -22.55 -6.02 -15.27
C TRP A 171 -21.38 -5.06 -15.41
N ALA A 172 -21.64 -3.76 -15.30
CA ALA A 172 -20.64 -2.70 -15.32
C ALA A 172 -20.52 -2.07 -13.94
N ALA A 173 -19.30 -1.68 -13.56
CA ALA A 173 -19.11 -0.84 -12.37
C ALA A 173 -19.79 0.51 -12.58
N VAL A 174 -20.57 0.97 -11.59
CA VAL A 174 -21.23 2.28 -11.64
C VAL A 174 -20.20 3.42 -11.77
N SER A 175 -19.01 3.22 -11.17
CA SER A 175 -17.84 4.09 -11.29
C SER A 175 -16.58 3.33 -10.84
N THR A 176 -15.38 3.87 -11.13
CA THR A 176 -14.11 3.30 -10.63
C THR A 176 -14.07 3.17 -9.11
N THR A 177 -14.74 4.08 -8.41
CA THR A 177 -15.11 3.96 -7.00
C THR A 177 -16.36 4.79 -6.78
N VAL A 178 -17.33 4.27 -6.03
CA VAL A 178 -18.44 5.09 -5.53
C VAL A 178 -17.85 6.14 -4.58
N ARG A 179 -18.40 7.37 -4.62
CA ARG A 179 -17.88 8.48 -3.82
C ARG A 179 -17.89 8.16 -2.31
N GLY A 180 -16.81 8.54 -1.64
CA GLY A 180 -16.61 8.37 -0.20
C GLY A 180 -15.23 7.80 0.08
N SER A 181 -14.61 8.23 1.17
CA SER A 181 -13.35 7.67 1.66
C SER A 181 -13.56 7.05 3.02
N ILE A 182 -12.97 5.89 3.29
CA ILE A 182 -13.05 5.27 4.62
C ILE A 182 -12.32 6.10 5.69
N GLU A 183 -11.38 6.96 5.28
CA GLU A 183 -10.65 7.87 6.17
C GLU A 183 -11.44 9.15 6.50
N GLN A 184 -12.63 9.35 5.91
CA GLN A 184 -13.49 10.50 6.25
C GLN A 184 -14.20 10.34 7.60
N PHE A 185 -14.29 9.11 8.11
CA PHE A 185 -14.94 8.78 9.37
C PHE A 185 -13.98 9.05 10.53
N THR A 186 -14.38 9.94 11.42
CA THR A 186 -13.54 10.45 12.52
C THR A 186 -14.39 10.65 13.78
N ILE A 187 -13.74 10.71 14.94
CA ILE A 187 -14.31 11.23 16.18
C ILE A 187 -13.84 12.69 16.27
N ASP A 188 -14.69 13.64 15.86
CA ASP A 188 -14.40 15.08 15.86
C ASP A 188 -13.05 15.46 15.20
N GLY A 189 -12.67 14.75 14.13
CA GLY A 189 -11.42 14.96 13.41
C GLY A 189 -10.27 14.03 13.81
N LEU A 190 -10.40 13.25 14.88
CA LEU A 190 -9.50 12.13 15.19
C LEU A 190 -9.83 10.92 14.31
N PRO A 191 -8.91 10.40 13.50
CA PRO A 191 -9.17 9.20 12.68
C PRO A 191 -9.57 8.01 13.53
N ILE A 192 -10.57 7.24 13.10
CA ILE A 192 -10.99 6.02 13.84
C ILE A 192 -10.10 4.81 13.57
N TRP A 193 -9.27 4.86 12.53
CA TRP A 193 -8.38 3.77 12.13
C TRP A 193 -6.96 4.04 12.63
N LYS A 194 -6.34 3.03 13.24
CA LYS A 194 -4.91 3.06 13.57
C LYS A 194 -4.05 2.61 12.39
N GLY A 195 -2.74 2.77 12.52
CA GLY A 195 -1.74 2.39 11.55
C GLY A 195 -1.51 3.41 10.45
N LEU A 196 -0.49 3.13 9.64
CA LEU A 196 -0.01 3.96 8.54
C LEU A 196 -1.04 4.00 7.39
N VAL A 197 -1.25 5.15 6.75
CA VAL A 197 -2.15 5.29 5.59
C VAL A 197 -1.45 4.84 4.30
N GLY A 198 -0.14 5.11 4.19
CA GLY A 198 0.73 4.59 3.14
C GLY A 198 2.12 4.32 3.71
N ARG A 199 2.76 3.26 3.22
CA ARG A 199 3.99 2.72 3.84
C ARG A 199 4.96 2.12 2.84
N ILE A 200 6.16 1.83 3.35
CA ILE A 200 7.07 0.83 2.82
C ILE A 200 7.17 -0.28 3.87
N THR A 201 7.02 -1.52 3.43
CA THR A 201 7.25 -2.72 4.25
C THR A 201 8.46 -3.46 3.71
N ALA A 202 9.44 -3.77 4.58
CA ALA A 202 10.56 -4.63 4.26
C ALA A 202 10.28 -6.07 4.72
N ILE A 203 10.49 -7.02 3.83
CA ILE A 203 10.20 -8.44 4.05
C ILE A 203 11.50 -9.22 3.79
N ASP A 204 12.00 -9.92 4.81
CA ASP A 204 13.06 -10.91 4.61
C ASP A 204 12.45 -12.13 3.91
N VAL A 205 12.90 -12.40 2.69
CA VAL A 205 12.38 -13.51 1.89
C VAL A 205 13.12 -14.83 2.08
N ASN A 206 14.07 -14.89 3.02
CA ASN A 206 14.62 -16.13 3.55
C ASN A 206 13.72 -16.71 4.65
N THR A 207 13.10 -15.85 5.47
CA THR A 207 12.24 -16.28 6.59
C THR A 207 10.75 -16.00 6.37
N GLY A 208 10.43 -15.04 5.52
CA GLY A 208 9.09 -14.51 5.31
C GLY A 208 8.64 -13.51 6.38
N ASP A 209 9.54 -13.05 7.26
CA ASP A 209 9.21 -12.12 8.32
C ASP A 209 9.27 -10.66 7.83
N HIS A 210 8.42 -9.81 8.39
CA HIS A 210 8.52 -8.37 8.18
C HIS A 210 9.63 -7.83 9.06
N LEU A 211 10.62 -7.16 8.46
CA LEU A 211 11.69 -6.51 9.20
C LEU A 211 11.19 -5.20 9.83
N TRP A 212 10.44 -4.42 9.06
CA TRP A 212 9.86 -3.14 9.49
C TRP A 212 8.78 -2.69 8.52
N ALA A 213 7.94 -1.76 8.98
CA ALA A 213 7.01 -0.99 8.17
C ALA A 213 7.03 0.47 8.62
N VAL A 214 7.28 1.40 7.69
CA VAL A 214 7.41 2.84 7.99
C VAL A 214 6.62 3.69 7.00
N PRO A 215 6.17 4.90 7.38
CA PRO A 215 5.53 5.80 6.43
C PRO A 215 6.53 6.25 5.35
N TYR A 216 6.15 6.09 4.08
CA TYR A 216 7.01 6.50 2.96
C TYR A 216 7.12 8.03 2.81
N ALA A 217 6.12 8.75 3.33
CA ALA A 217 6.01 10.19 3.36
C ALA A 217 5.40 10.61 4.69
N ASP A 218 5.73 11.80 5.19
CA ASP A 218 5.15 12.34 6.41
C ASP A 218 3.76 12.91 6.15
N ALA A 219 2.81 12.67 7.05
CA ALA A 219 1.56 13.42 7.09
C ALA A 219 1.86 14.92 7.17
N SER A 220 1.00 15.78 6.62
CA SER A 220 1.24 17.23 6.69
C SER A 220 1.24 17.72 8.13
N GLU A 221 1.93 18.83 8.42
CA GLU A 221 1.94 19.39 9.78
C GLU A 221 0.51 19.64 10.30
N ALA A 222 -0.39 20.14 9.45
CA ALA A 222 -1.79 20.34 9.81
C ALA A 222 -2.54 19.04 10.16
N GLN A 223 -2.21 17.91 9.51
CA GLN A 223 -2.77 16.61 9.85
C GLN A 223 -2.20 16.09 11.17
N GLN A 224 -0.89 16.24 11.37
CA GLN A 224 -0.22 15.85 12.61
C GLN A 224 -0.74 16.68 13.79
N ASP A 225 -0.87 18.00 13.64
CA ASP A 225 -1.41 18.91 14.63
C ASP A 225 -2.85 18.60 15.00
N ARG A 226 -3.67 18.17 14.04
CA ARG A 226 -5.06 17.77 14.31
C ARG A 226 -5.12 16.60 15.28
N ILE A 227 -4.24 15.62 15.14
CA ILE A 227 -4.16 14.46 16.05
C ILE A 227 -3.54 14.91 17.37
N ARG A 228 -2.37 15.56 17.32
CA ARG A 228 -1.57 15.99 18.47
C ARG A 228 -2.36 16.87 19.44
N ASN A 229 -3.18 17.78 18.92
CA ASN A 229 -3.96 18.73 19.72
C ASN A 229 -5.39 18.23 20.01
N HIS A 230 -5.73 16.99 19.64
CA HIS A 230 -7.07 16.47 19.85
C HIS A 230 -7.34 16.26 21.35
N PRO A 231 -8.48 16.73 21.91
CA PRO A 231 -8.76 16.63 23.35
C PRO A 231 -8.71 15.20 23.89
N LEU A 232 -9.20 14.23 23.11
CA LEU A 232 -9.23 12.82 23.53
C LEU A 232 -7.86 12.17 23.72
N VAL A 233 -6.80 12.72 23.11
CA VAL A 233 -5.46 12.09 23.16
C VAL A 233 -4.47 12.83 24.03
N GLN A 234 -4.90 13.90 24.72
CA GLN A 234 -4.03 14.70 25.57
C GLN A 234 -3.51 13.88 26.76
N GLY A 235 -2.18 13.86 26.91
CA GLY A 235 -1.51 13.11 27.98
C GLY A 235 -1.43 11.60 27.76
N LEU A 236 -1.85 11.10 26.60
CA LEU A 236 -1.67 9.69 26.22
C LEU A 236 -0.29 9.48 25.58
N GLU A 237 0.31 8.33 25.88
CA GLU A 237 1.50 7.84 25.20
C GLU A 237 1.13 6.94 24.01
N GLY A 238 2.03 6.80 23.04
CA GLY A 238 1.83 5.87 21.91
C GLY A 238 0.82 6.32 20.85
N VAL A 239 0.40 7.59 20.86
CA VAL A 239 -0.51 8.14 19.85
C VAL A 239 0.20 8.24 18.50
N GLU A 240 -0.39 7.68 17.44
CA GLU A 240 0.19 7.71 16.10
C GLU A 240 -0.03 9.08 15.44
N ILE A 241 0.89 10.00 15.69
CA ILE A 241 0.83 11.38 15.15
C ILE A 241 1.12 11.42 13.65
N ASN A 242 2.20 10.75 13.20
CA ASN A 242 2.58 10.69 11.79
C ASN A 242 2.12 9.36 11.18
N ARG A 243 0.86 9.31 10.73
CA ARG A 243 0.31 8.16 9.99
C ARG A 243 0.77 8.10 8.53
N GLY A 244 1.62 9.03 8.10
CA GLY A 244 2.07 9.19 6.73
C GLY A 244 0.98 9.69 5.77
N ARG A 245 1.18 9.47 4.46
CA ARG A 245 0.24 9.87 3.41
C ARG A 245 -0.21 8.66 2.60
N GLY A 246 -1.45 8.71 2.12
CA GLY A 246 -1.94 7.75 1.14
C GLY A 246 -1.21 7.90 -0.20
N GLY A 247 -1.00 6.78 -0.88
CA GLY A 247 -0.26 6.70 -2.13
C GLY A 247 0.77 5.58 -2.13
N ASN A 248 1.45 5.42 -3.25
CA ASN A 248 2.60 4.53 -3.40
C ASN A 248 3.82 5.36 -3.78
N THR A 249 5.01 4.84 -3.54
CA THR A 249 6.27 5.52 -3.85
C THR A 249 7.15 4.69 -4.78
N ALA A 250 7.83 5.37 -5.69
CA ALA A 250 8.88 4.77 -6.48
C ALA A 250 10.12 4.56 -5.59
N MET A 251 10.75 3.42 -5.76
CA MET A 251 11.90 3.01 -4.95
C MET A 251 13.02 2.51 -5.84
N VAL A 252 14.25 2.57 -5.33
CA VAL A 252 15.41 1.86 -5.89
C VAL A 252 16.30 1.38 -4.75
N VAL A 253 16.85 0.18 -4.90
CA VAL A 253 17.81 -0.39 -3.95
C VAL A 253 19.23 -0.10 -4.45
N THR A 254 20.09 0.35 -3.56
CA THR A 254 21.54 0.41 -3.78
C THR A 254 22.22 -0.66 -2.91
N PRO A 255 23.53 -0.93 -3.09
CA PRO A 255 24.25 -1.86 -2.23
C PRO A 255 24.12 -1.54 -0.72
N THR A 256 23.99 -0.26 -0.37
CA THR A 256 24.03 0.21 1.03
C THR A 256 22.69 0.69 1.59
N MET A 257 21.74 1.09 0.75
CA MET A 257 20.50 1.72 1.22
C MET A 257 19.31 1.44 0.29
N LEU A 258 18.11 1.54 0.85
CA LEU A 258 16.90 1.73 0.06
C LEU A 258 16.72 3.24 -0.17
N VAL A 259 16.37 3.63 -1.39
CA VAL A 259 16.01 5.02 -1.72
C VAL A 259 14.57 5.06 -2.17
N ALA A 260 13.78 5.98 -1.61
CA ALA A 260 12.37 6.14 -1.98
C ALA A 260 11.95 7.60 -2.04
N GLY A 261 10.98 7.90 -2.90
CA GLY A 261 10.32 9.20 -2.93
C GLY A 261 9.40 9.40 -1.72
N GLY A 262 9.15 10.66 -1.35
CA GLY A 262 8.22 10.99 -0.29
C GLY A 262 7.87 12.48 -0.26
N LEU A 263 7.15 12.87 0.78
CA LEU A 263 6.87 14.25 1.13
C LEU A 263 7.24 14.46 2.59
N SER A 264 7.83 15.60 2.90
CA SER A 264 7.99 16.07 4.27
C SER A 264 6.67 16.64 4.83
N ALA A 265 6.63 16.90 6.13
CA ALA A 265 5.45 17.48 6.80
C ALA A 265 5.06 18.87 6.25
N ASP A 266 6.03 19.64 5.78
CA ASP A 266 5.84 20.94 5.11
C ASP A 266 5.51 20.82 3.59
N ASN A 267 5.26 19.60 3.11
CA ASN A 267 4.86 19.27 1.73
C ASN A 267 5.95 19.45 0.67
N ARG A 268 7.23 19.35 1.04
CA ARG A 268 8.32 19.36 0.04
C ARG A 268 8.53 17.97 -0.53
N PRO A 269 8.69 17.81 -1.86
CA PRO A 269 9.05 16.54 -2.47
C PRO A 269 10.47 16.13 -2.07
N MET A 270 10.59 14.94 -1.49
CA MET A 270 11.84 14.44 -0.95
C MET A 270 12.23 13.12 -1.61
N LEU A 271 13.53 12.90 -1.69
CA LEU A 271 14.12 11.59 -1.90
C LEU A 271 14.81 11.19 -0.60
N TYR A 272 14.30 10.15 0.06
CA TYR A 272 14.80 9.66 1.33
C TYR A 272 15.67 8.41 1.14
N ALA A 273 16.74 8.33 1.91
CA ALA A 273 17.56 7.13 2.06
C ALA A 273 17.17 6.42 3.36
N TYR A 274 16.97 5.11 3.28
CA TYR A 274 16.58 4.24 4.38
C TYR A 274 17.66 3.18 4.61
N ASP A 275 17.98 2.93 5.88
CA ASP A 275 18.68 1.72 6.27
C ASP A 275 17.79 0.49 5.95
N LYS A 276 18.38 -0.48 5.25
CA LYS A 276 17.63 -1.63 4.71
C LYS A 276 17.08 -2.56 5.80
N GLN A 277 17.74 -2.64 6.95
CA GLN A 277 17.38 -3.58 8.02
C GLN A 277 16.46 -2.98 9.06
N THR A 278 16.50 -1.66 9.26
CA THR A 278 15.79 -0.98 10.35
C THR A 278 14.67 -0.06 9.85
N GLY A 279 14.72 0.39 8.60
CA GLY A 279 13.79 1.36 8.05
C GLY A 279 14.03 2.79 8.55
N GLU A 280 15.13 3.04 9.28
CA GLU A 280 15.51 4.39 9.69
C GLU A 280 15.87 5.25 8.47
N ARG A 281 15.34 6.48 8.42
CA ARG A 281 15.76 7.47 7.43
C ARG A 281 17.16 7.98 7.77
N VAL A 282 18.16 7.53 7.04
CA VAL A 282 19.58 7.92 7.24
C VAL A 282 19.96 9.21 6.51
N GLY A 283 19.06 9.74 5.67
CA GLY A 283 19.24 11.01 4.99
C GLY A 283 18.11 11.32 4.02
N GLY A 284 18.15 12.52 3.43
CA GLY A 284 17.24 12.89 2.37
C GLY A 284 17.63 14.17 1.68
N VAL A 285 17.19 14.33 0.44
CA VAL A 285 17.38 15.53 -0.38
C VAL A 285 16.05 15.96 -0.97
N GLU A 286 15.87 17.27 -1.10
CA GLU A 286 14.71 17.83 -1.80
C GLU A 286 14.87 17.62 -3.31
N ILE A 287 13.77 17.26 -3.98
CA ILE A 287 13.72 17.04 -5.43
C ILE A 287 12.65 17.95 -6.05
N PRO A 288 12.74 18.30 -7.35
CA PRO A 288 11.87 19.32 -7.94
C PRO A 288 10.41 18.89 -8.15
N GLY A 289 10.05 17.64 -7.79
CA GLY A 289 8.70 17.13 -7.95
C GLY A 289 8.48 15.78 -7.28
N VAL A 290 7.23 15.36 -7.19
CA VAL A 290 6.87 14.05 -6.65
C VAL A 290 7.19 12.92 -7.61
N THR A 291 7.72 11.82 -7.07
CA THR A 291 8.12 10.63 -7.83
C THR A 291 6.91 9.85 -8.38
N ARG A 292 7.06 9.16 -9.51
CA ARG A 292 6.03 8.28 -10.05
C ARG A 292 6.64 7.11 -10.85
N TYR A 293 6.06 5.92 -10.71
CA TYR A 293 6.44 4.70 -11.44
C TYR A 293 7.82 4.15 -11.07
N GLY A 294 8.87 4.50 -11.81
CA GLY A 294 10.17 3.87 -11.70
C GLY A 294 11.25 4.80 -11.17
N MET A 295 12.25 4.19 -10.54
CA MET A 295 13.50 4.85 -10.20
C MET A 295 14.63 3.90 -10.59
N SER A 296 15.73 4.43 -11.11
CA SER A 296 16.88 3.62 -11.50
C SER A 296 18.17 4.21 -10.96
N SER A 297 19.19 3.36 -10.81
CA SER A 297 20.52 3.78 -10.44
C SER A 297 21.50 3.46 -11.57
N TRP A 298 22.42 4.39 -11.83
CA TRP A 298 23.41 4.26 -12.89
C TRP A 298 24.77 4.81 -12.45
N THR A 299 25.86 4.20 -12.89
CA THR A 299 27.21 4.75 -12.71
C THR A 299 27.69 5.37 -14.01
N HIS A 300 27.99 6.67 -13.98
CA HIS A 300 28.57 7.40 -15.09
C HIS A 300 29.85 8.10 -14.62
N GLU A 301 30.95 7.89 -15.35
CA GLU A 301 32.26 8.49 -15.03
C GLU A 301 32.71 8.28 -13.57
N GLY A 302 32.47 7.08 -13.03
CA GLY A 302 32.86 6.71 -11.67
C GLY A 302 31.95 7.26 -10.57
N ARG A 303 30.88 7.99 -10.91
CA ARG A 303 29.90 8.51 -9.94
C ARG A 303 28.54 7.83 -10.12
N GLN A 304 27.92 7.47 -8.99
CA GLN A 304 26.59 6.87 -8.98
C GLN A 304 25.52 7.97 -9.00
N TYR A 305 24.52 7.78 -9.85
CA TYR A 305 23.37 8.66 -10.00
C TYR A 305 22.09 7.86 -9.74
N ILE A 306 21.09 8.54 -9.19
CA ILE A 306 19.72 8.07 -9.11
C ILE A 306 18.90 8.88 -10.12
N ILE A 307 18.30 8.19 -11.09
CA ILE A 307 17.38 8.79 -12.05
C ILE A 307 15.97 8.61 -11.52
N VAL A 308 15.29 9.73 -11.33
CA VAL A 308 13.99 9.82 -10.69
C VAL A 308 12.97 10.22 -11.73
N GLN A 309 11.98 9.36 -11.97
CA GLN A 309 10.82 9.73 -12.75
C GLN A 309 9.87 10.57 -11.89
N LEU A 310 9.59 11.78 -12.35
CA LEU A 310 8.69 12.71 -11.69
C LEU A 310 7.31 12.61 -12.33
N SER A 311 6.30 13.18 -11.67
CA SER A 311 4.99 13.34 -12.30
C SER A 311 5.07 14.16 -13.59
N GLU A 312 6.02 15.11 -13.65
CA GLU A 312 6.37 15.87 -14.85
C GLU A 312 7.89 15.86 -15.04
N GLY A 313 8.36 15.17 -16.08
CA GLY A 313 9.78 15.13 -16.44
C GLY A 313 10.62 14.12 -15.64
N LEU A 314 11.94 14.39 -15.59
CA LEU A 314 12.96 13.55 -14.97
C LEU A 314 13.89 14.42 -14.11
N ALA A 315 14.37 13.86 -13.01
CA ALA A 315 15.49 14.42 -12.24
C ALA A 315 16.62 13.40 -12.14
N ALA A 316 17.85 13.88 -11.95
CA ALA A 316 19.01 13.08 -11.65
C ALA A 316 19.68 13.60 -10.37
N VAL A 317 19.91 12.71 -9.40
CA VAL A 317 20.58 13.04 -8.15
C VAL A 317 21.90 12.27 -8.10
N ALA A 318 23.01 12.98 -7.97
CA ALA A 318 24.33 12.37 -7.85
C ALA A 318 24.61 11.99 -6.39
N LEU A 319 24.99 10.74 -6.14
CA LEU A 319 25.44 10.32 -4.82
C LEU A 319 26.82 10.92 -4.50
N PRO A 320 27.13 11.16 -3.21
CA PRO A 320 28.46 11.57 -2.79
C PRO A 320 29.49 10.49 -3.17
N VAL A 321 30.69 10.91 -3.58
CA VAL A 321 31.84 10.01 -3.76
C VAL A 321 32.57 9.96 -2.42
N GLU A 322 32.92 8.77 -1.93
CA GLU A 322 33.73 8.65 -0.71
C GLU A 322 35.04 9.47 -0.87
N GLY A 323 35.23 10.45 0.01
CA GLY A 323 36.42 11.33 0.02
C GLY A 323 36.30 12.64 -0.79
N GLY A 324 35.17 12.93 -1.44
CA GLY A 324 34.93 14.20 -2.13
C GLY A 324 34.18 15.21 -1.26
N ALA A 325 34.75 16.39 -1.03
CA ALA A 325 34.01 17.53 -0.46
C ALA A 325 32.77 17.84 -1.33
N PRO A 326 31.67 18.35 -0.76
CA PRO A 326 30.48 18.67 -1.53
C PRO A 326 30.78 19.79 -2.52
N ASP A 327 30.77 19.47 -3.81
CA ASP A 327 30.76 20.48 -4.87
C ASP A 327 29.48 21.29 -4.76
N ARG A 328 29.63 22.57 -4.38
CA ARG A 328 28.59 23.58 -4.48
C ARG A 328 28.63 24.16 -5.88
N HIS A 329 27.73 23.73 -6.76
CA HIS A 329 27.36 24.48 -7.96
C HIS A 329 25.85 24.41 -8.18
#